data_AF-A0A6A4ZLP2-F1
#
_entry.id   AF-A0A6A4ZLP2-F1
#
_cell.length_a   1.000
_cell.length_b   1.000
_cell.length_c   1.000
_cell.angle_alpha   90.00
_cell.angle_beta   90.00
_cell.angle_gamma   90.00
#
_symmetry.space_group_name_H-M   'P 1'
#
loop_
_entity.id
_entity.type
_entity.pdbx_description
1 polymer ?
#
loop_
_entity_poly.entity_id
_entity_poly.type
_entity_poly.pdbx_seq_one_letter_code
_entity_poly.pdbx_strand_id
1 'polypeptide(L)'
;MGTTSAYEVVLTAQPAGKSLPDKVPSIVASPPPAQYCASDKCTFTWFQDPIPRGTAVTHGLDFKVYDYLQMLLNVFDPKPINFCPDCAAALTLEQKRACIGFDGTWSILGSSRAEKFALFNEYIALSKKSAGKLLLSLLFFPILAPLVALPTTKRMLPSSLVKLWQSMPWLHCLLSCVYIWGVYFAIIVSMPFVAQAVFWGLLELYTVYLLFVGLAAATTLRQNQRSTQFSMLYSLFLALQAIIFPSACLLIPLNCIWSIPHAHLIALASGTTSVAEALPLIDTNDAPIEASLLPGHFASSHVMAPIARRLRKWAIGLTVFVNCTMGLNMAFFFSWTTWVLPTTNIAFPGVNQLLKSPANIDYTVQSSFSPLCTSLSNATVQVVWNLQLSPTPSAMNGLPRMSLSFVHSTQASPMAFRIDGVTDIGVLAQSGTAIQYIPTDGQSSLTFLGTFAVADCAALATYIPTVTSTYDAVSIQQFTNSVVPTLTSRVVAPIPGYLVTKFLFETCFIAQCVCTCTLAIWTLWLKFDAIAKDGLH
;
A
#
# COMPACT_ATOMS: atom_id res chain seq x y z
N MET A 1 -61.44 -29.16 38.16
CA MET A 1 -60.05 -28.67 38.09
C MET A 1 -59.18 -29.88 37.79
N GLY A 2 -58.46 -29.88 36.67
CA GLY A 2 -57.61 -31.01 36.24
C GLY A 2 -58.24 -31.89 35.16
N THR A 3 -58.06 -31.45 33.92
CA THR A 3 -58.12 -32.16 32.62
C THR A 3 -57.19 -33.39 32.61
N THR A 4 -57.28 -34.45 31.81
CA THR A 4 -58.20 -35.04 30.82
C THR A 4 -57.69 -36.47 30.56
N SER A 5 -58.59 -37.38 30.19
CA SER A 5 -58.39 -38.83 30.02
C SER A 5 -58.00 -39.24 28.59
N ALA A 6 -57.07 -40.20 28.51
CA ALA A 6 -56.91 -41.41 27.66
C ALA A 6 -57.55 -41.60 26.25
N TYR A 7 -56.87 -42.48 25.47
CA TYR A 7 -57.28 -43.28 24.28
C TYR A 7 -57.30 -42.52 22.92
N GLU A 8 -56.98 -43.02 21.72
CA GLU A 8 -56.76 -44.34 21.06
C GLU A 8 -56.17 -44.03 19.64
N VAL A 9 -55.15 -44.70 19.09
CA VAL A 9 -55.16 -45.87 18.17
C VAL A 9 -55.07 -45.58 16.64
N VAL A 10 -54.39 -46.51 15.96
CA VAL A 10 -54.36 -46.92 14.53
C VAL A 10 -53.35 -46.34 13.53
N LEU A 11 -52.52 -47.27 13.05
CA LEU A 11 -51.80 -47.35 11.77
C LEU A 11 -52.63 -46.99 10.53
N THR A 12 -51.98 -46.42 9.51
CA THR A 12 -52.37 -46.65 8.11
C THR A 12 -51.14 -46.86 7.24
N ALA A 13 -51.24 -47.86 6.37
CA ALA A 13 -50.23 -48.26 5.39
C ALA A 13 -50.39 -47.50 4.05
N GLN A 14 -49.23 -47.11 3.48
CA GLN A 14 -48.80 -46.95 2.07
C GLN A 14 -49.82 -46.75 0.92
N PRO A 15 -49.44 -45.96 -0.13
CA PRO A 15 -48.79 -46.62 -1.28
C PRO A 15 -47.65 -45.85 -1.97
N ALA A 16 -47.01 -46.60 -2.86
CA ALA A 16 -45.85 -46.33 -3.70
C ALA A 16 -45.87 -45.05 -4.55
N GLY A 17 -44.66 -44.60 -4.92
CA GLY A 17 -44.41 -44.01 -6.24
C GLY A 17 -43.75 -42.64 -6.28
N LYS A 18 -42.41 -42.60 -6.13
CA LYS A 18 -41.45 -41.93 -7.04
C LYS A 18 -40.09 -41.81 -6.35
N SER A 19 -39.15 -42.64 -6.81
CA SER A 19 -37.73 -42.48 -6.59
C SER A 19 -37.26 -41.13 -7.14
N LEU A 20 -36.90 -40.19 -6.27
CA LEU A 20 -35.97 -39.11 -6.63
C LEU A 20 -34.55 -39.58 -6.33
N PRO A 21 -33.56 -39.22 -7.16
CA PRO A 21 -32.21 -39.73 -7.01
C PRO A 21 -31.58 -39.17 -5.74
N ASP A 22 -31.38 -40.06 -4.76
CA ASP A 22 -30.38 -39.90 -3.71
C ASP A 22 -29.01 -39.71 -4.36
N LYS A 23 -28.63 -38.44 -4.49
CA LYS A 23 -27.24 -37.94 -4.57
C LYS A 23 -27.29 -36.42 -4.44
N VAL A 24 -27.77 -35.95 -3.29
CA VAL A 24 -27.16 -34.74 -2.74
C VAL A 24 -25.70 -35.13 -2.50
N PRO A 25 -24.71 -34.49 -3.15
CA PRO A 25 -23.32 -34.76 -2.81
C PRO A 25 -23.20 -34.44 -1.33
N SER A 26 -22.92 -35.46 -0.52
CA SER A 26 -22.55 -35.26 0.85
C SER A 26 -21.43 -34.22 0.82
N ILE A 27 -21.71 -33.05 1.37
CA ILE A 27 -20.70 -32.08 1.73
C ILE A 27 -19.85 -32.84 2.74
N VAL A 28 -18.81 -33.52 2.26
CA VAL A 28 -17.82 -34.16 3.11
C VAL A 28 -17.23 -33.01 3.90
N ALA A 29 -17.70 -32.87 5.13
CA ALA A 29 -17.26 -31.85 6.06
C ALA A 29 -15.73 -31.89 6.06
N SER A 30 -15.14 -30.76 5.71
CA SER A 30 -13.70 -30.55 5.81
C SER A 30 -13.21 -31.09 7.15
N PRO A 31 -12.03 -31.74 7.20
CA PRO A 31 -11.49 -32.13 8.48
C PRO A 31 -11.38 -30.88 9.38
N PRO A 32 -11.86 -30.94 10.63
CA PRO A 32 -11.74 -29.81 11.54
C PRO A 32 -10.26 -29.44 11.69
N PRO A 33 -9.96 -28.15 11.92
CA PRO A 33 -8.60 -27.69 12.13
C PRO A 33 -7.92 -28.48 13.26
N ALA A 34 -6.60 -28.67 13.17
CA ALA A 34 -5.84 -29.24 14.27
C ALA A 34 -6.09 -28.43 15.56
N GLN A 35 -6.59 -29.10 16.60
CA GLN A 35 -6.91 -28.50 17.90
C GLN A 35 -5.87 -28.95 18.91
N TYR A 36 -5.43 -28.08 19.82
CA TYR A 36 -4.47 -28.45 20.86
C TYR A 36 -5.08 -28.27 22.26
N CYS A 37 -4.59 -29.07 23.21
CA CYS A 37 -5.06 -28.99 24.58
C CYS A 37 -4.45 -27.80 25.29
N ALA A 38 -5.28 -26.97 25.92
CA ALA A 38 -4.84 -25.79 26.68
C ALA A 38 -4.32 -26.08 28.09
N SER A 39 -4.39 -27.35 28.55
CA SER A 39 -3.94 -27.73 29.89
C SER A 39 -2.42 -27.74 29.99
N ASP A 40 -1.90 -27.21 31.10
CA ASP A 40 -0.46 -27.23 31.44
C ASP A 40 0.17 -28.62 31.31
N LYS A 41 -0.56 -29.67 31.69
CA LYS A 41 -0.11 -31.07 31.55
C LYS A 41 0.27 -31.43 30.10
N CYS A 42 -0.46 -30.92 29.12
CA CYS A 42 -0.23 -31.20 27.72
C CYS A 42 0.67 -30.17 27.03
N THR A 43 0.76 -28.94 27.56
CA THR A 43 1.56 -27.86 26.99
C THR A 43 3.00 -27.86 27.49
N PHE A 44 3.29 -28.50 28.62
CA PHE A 44 4.65 -28.63 29.19
C PHE A 44 5.47 -29.71 28.49
N THR A 45 5.42 -29.73 27.17
CA THR A 45 6.18 -30.63 26.30
C THR A 45 6.83 -29.83 25.18
N TRP A 46 7.97 -30.30 24.65
CA TRP A 46 8.61 -29.65 23.51
C TRP A 46 7.73 -29.69 22.26
N PHE A 47 7.02 -30.80 22.09
CA PHE A 47 6.08 -31.04 21.00
C PHE A 47 4.76 -31.55 21.57
N GLN A 48 3.69 -30.79 21.31
CA GLN A 48 2.33 -31.20 21.65
C GLN A 48 1.63 -31.70 20.38
N ASP A 49 1.15 -32.94 20.42
CA ASP A 49 0.34 -33.50 19.35
C ASP A 49 -1.07 -32.88 19.31
N PRO A 50 -1.67 -32.76 18.11
CA PRO A 50 -3.04 -32.31 17.98
C PRO A 50 -4.00 -33.31 18.62
N ILE A 51 -5.05 -32.81 19.27
CA ILE A 51 -6.14 -33.60 19.83
C ILE A 51 -6.80 -34.41 18.69
N PRO A 52 -7.08 -35.71 18.91
CA PRO A 52 -7.81 -36.52 17.93
C PRO A 52 -9.15 -35.87 17.55
N ARG A 53 -9.48 -35.93 16.26
CA ARG A 53 -10.67 -35.24 15.72
C ARG A 53 -11.95 -35.71 16.42
N GLY A 54 -12.81 -34.75 16.77
CA GLY A 54 -14.09 -35.02 17.42
C GLY A 54 -13.99 -35.38 18.91
N THR A 55 -12.79 -35.40 19.49
CA THR A 55 -12.58 -35.72 20.92
C THR A 55 -12.31 -34.49 21.80
N ALA A 56 -12.14 -33.33 21.19
CA ALA A 56 -11.90 -32.09 21.93
C ALA A 56 -13.14 -31.68 22.72
N VAL A 57 -12.93 -31.37 24.01
CA VAL A 57 -13.93 -30.74 24.85
C VAL A 57 -13.67 -29.24 24.85
N THR A 58 -14.57 -28.49 24.23
CA THR A 58 -14.48 -27.03 24.15
C THR A 58 -15.00 -26.37 25.43
N HIS A 59 -14.26 -25.41 25.98
CA HIS A 59 -14.66 -24.65 27.15
C HIS A 59 -14.43 -23.15 26.96
N GLY A 60 -15.48 -22.42 26.60
CA GLY A 60 -15.41 -20.98 26.41
C GLY A 60 -14.61 -20.56 25.17
N LEU A 61 -14.37 -19.26 25.08
CA LEU A 61 -13.66 -18.62 23.98
C LEU A 61 -12.44 -17.89 24.54
N ASP A 62 -11.34 -17.94 23.81
CA ASP A 62 -10.13 -17.19 24.14
C ASP A 62 -10.28 -15.75 23.64
N PHE A 63 -10.66 -14.84 24.54
CA PHE A 63 -10.81 -13.41 24.25
C PHE A 63 -9.53 -12.62 24.54
N LYS A 64 -8.36 -13.24 24.54
CA LYS A 64 -7.14 -12.53 24.86
C LYS A 64 -6.70 -11.67 23.67
N VAL A 65 -7.00 -10.37 23.80
CA VAL A 65 -6.62 -9.30 22.89
C VAL A 65 -5.26 -8.76 23.34
N TYR A 66 -4.18 -9.19 22.69
CA TYR A 66 -2.85 -8.61 22.92
C TYR A 66 -2.46 -7.57 21.87
N ASP A 67 -3.26 -7.41 20.82
CA ASP A 67 -3.06 -6.45 19.72
C ASP A 67 -4.43 -6.04 19.14
N TYR A 68 -4.57 -4.82 18.62
CA TYR A 68 -5.78 -4.35 17.91
C TYR A 68 -6.14 -5.27 16.74
N LEU A 69 -5.12 -5.87 16.13
CA LEU A 69 -5.27 -6.89 15.10
C LEU A 69 -5.92 -8.17 15.64
N GLN A 70 -5.47 -8.68 16.80
CA GLN A 70 -6.13 -9.81 17.47
C GLN A 70 -7.54 -9.45 17.95
N MET A 71 -7.79 -8.20 18.33
CA MET A 71 -9.14 -7.72 18.68
C MET A 71 -10.09 -7.84 17.50
N LEU A 72 -9.71 -7.27 16.35
CA LEU A 72 -10.46 -7.37 15.10
C LEU A 72 -10.66 -8.84 14.70
N LEU A 73 -9.61 -9.64 14.77
CA LEU A 73 -9.65 -11.06 14.39
C LEU A 73 -10.54 -11.91 15.34
N ASN A 74 -10.50 -11.66 16.64
CA ASN A 74 -11.32 -12.37 17.63
C ASN A 74 -12.81 -11.98 17.56
N VAL A 75 -13.15 -10.81 17.03
CA VAL A 75 -14.54 -10.41 16.75
C VAL A 75 -15.13 -11.23 15.58
N PHE A 76 -14.32 -11.55 14.57
CA PHE A 76 -14.78 -12.31 13.39
C PHE A 76 -14.67 -13.84 13.54
N ASP A 77 -13.76 -14.35 14.38
CA ASP A 77 -13.53 -15.79 14.58
C ASP A 77 -13.06 -16.07 16.02
N PRO A 78 -13.95 -15.99 17.02
CA PRO A 78 -13.58 -16.21 18.41
C PRO A 78 -13.14 -17.66 18.61
N LYS A 79 -11.94 -17.87 19.15
CA LYS A 79 -11.34 -19.21 19.19
C LYS A 79 -11.76 -20.00 20.42
N PRO A 80 -12.23 -21.25 20.25
CA PRO A 80 -12.57 -22.12 21.37
C PRO A 80 -11.32 -22.59 22.11
N ILE A 81 -11.35 -22.57 23.45
CA ILE A 81 -10.33 -23.23 24.26
C ILE A 81 -10.67 -24.72 24.28
N ASN A 82 -9.74 -25.56 23.82
CA ASN A 82 -9.97 -27.00 23.72
C ASN A 82 -9.17 -27.78 24.76
N PHE A 83 -9.77 -28.86 25.25
CA PHE A 83 -9.15 -29.81 26.17
C PHE A 83 -9.26 -31.22 25.62
N CYS A 84 -8.22 -32.05 25.80
CA CYS A 84 -8.37 -33.49 25.57
C CYS A 84 -9.31 -34.09 26.63
N PRO A 85 -9.92 -35.26 26.37
CA PRO A 85 -10.87 -35.89 27.29
C PRO A 85 -10.33 -36.04 28.73
N ASP A 86 -9.06 -36.43 28.86
CA ASP A 86 -8.42 -36.66 30.15
C ASP A 86 -8.25 -35.35 30.95
N CYS A 87 -7.74 -34.29 30.32
CA CYS A 87 -7.59 -32.98 30.96
C CYS A 87 -8.95 -32.34 31.24
N ALA A 88 -9.94 -32.58 30.37
CA ALA A 88 -11.30 -32.09 30.58
C ALA A 88 -11.95 -32.76 31.80
N ALA A 89 -11.69 -34.04 32.04
CA ALA A 89 -12.18 -34.74 33.23
C ALA A 89 -11.41 -34.36 34.50
N ALA A 90 -10.10 -34.12 34.40
CA ALA A 90 -9.24 -33.86 35.55
C ALA A 90 -9.33 -32.42 36.10
N LEU A 91 -9.61 -31.43 35.26
CA LEU A 91 -9.61 -30.02 35.65
C LEU A 91 -11.00 -29.56 36.13
N THR A 92 -11.02 -28.80 37.23
CA THR A 92 -12.23 -28.08 37.67
C THR A 92 -12.58 -26.96 36.70
N LEU A 93 -13.81 -26.44 36.77
CA LEU A 93 -14.25 -25.31 35.95
C LEU A 93 -13.35 -24.07 36.13
N GLU A 94 -12.93 -23.80 37.36
CA GLU A 94 -12.04 -22.68 37.68
C GLU A 94 -10.65 -22.87 37.08
N GLN A 95 -10.10 -24.09 37.15
CA GLN A 95 -8.81 -24.41 36.54
C GLN A 95 -8.87 -24.34 35.01
N LYS A 96 -9.97 -24.77 34.39
CA LYS A 96 -10.18 -24.62 32.93
C LYS A 96 -10.22 -23.16 32.50
N ARG A 97 -10.80 -22.27 33.32
CA ARG A 97 -10.82 -20.81 33.06
C ARG A 97 -9.44 -20.16 33.25
N ALA A 98 -8.59 -20.74 34.12
CA ALA A 98 -7.24 -20.25 34.35
C ALA A 98 -6.25 -20.67 33.24
N CYS A 99 -6.53 -21.77 32.55
CA CYS A 99 -5.73 -22.24 31.41
C CYS A 99 -5.70 -21.20 30.27
N ILE A 100 -4.58 -21.15 29.54
CA ILE A 100 -4.41 -20.25 28.40
C ILE A 100 -4.44 -21.08 27.12
N GLY A 101 -5.29 -20.70 26.16
CA GLY A 101 -5.20 -21.24 24.81
C GLY A 101 -3.90 -20.77 24.17
N PHE A 102 -3.01 -21.68 23.80
CA PHE A 102 -1.80 -21.35 23.02
C PHE A 102 -2.05 -21.35 21.51
N ASP A 103 -3.27 -21.66 21.06
CA ASP A 103 -3.69 -21.64 19.64
C ASP A 103 -4.08 -20.23 19.17
N GLY A 104 -3.39 -19.21 19.68
CA GLY A 104 -3.80 -17.80 19.64
C GLY A 104 -3.75 -17.09 18.28
N THR A 105 -3.65 -17.80 17.16
CA THR A 105 -3.75 -17.15 15.84
C THR A 105 -4.30 -18.11 14.77
N TRP A 106 -4.93 -17.53 13.74
CA TRP A 106 -5.56 -18.20 12.59
C TRP A 106 -4.95 -19.59 12.27
N SER A 107 -5.74 -20.66 12.28
CA SER A 107 -5.29 -21.88 11.61
C SER A 107 -5.47 -21.64 10.12
N ILE A 108 -4.42 -21.26 9.39
CA ILE A 108 -4.46 -21.32 7.92
C ILE A 108 -4.80 -22.78 7.59
N LEU A 109 -6.01 -23.02 7.09
CA LEU A 109 -6.47 -24.31 6.57
C LEU A 109 -6.45 -25.46 7.60
N GLY A 110 -6.48 -25.15 8.90
CA GLY A 110 -6.43 -26.20 9.92
C GLY A 110 -5.09 -26.93 10.05
N SER A 111 -4.02 -26.33 9.53
CA SER A 111 -2.66 -26.86 9.59
C SER A 111 -2.15 -27.05 11.01
N SER A 112 -1.35 -28.10 11.21
CA SER A 112 -0.66 -28.35 12.47
C SER A 112 0.44 -27.30 12.73
N ARG A 113 0.89 -27.14 13.98
CA ARG A 113 1.96 -26.18 14.33
C ARG A 113 3.27 -26.48 13.56
N ALA A 114 3.60 -27.77 13.37
CA ALA A 114 4.76 -28.19 12.60
C ALA A 114 4.61 -27.88 11.09
N GLU A 115 3.42 -28.11 10.53
CA GLU A 115 3.12 -27.76 9.14
C GLU A 115 3.22 -26.24 8.91
N LYS A 116 2.76 -25.42 9.86
CA LYS A 116 2.89 -23.96 9.77
C LYS A 116 4.35 -23.51 9.74
N PHE A 117 5.23 -24.11 10.55
CA PHE A 117 6.66 -23.82 10.52
C PHE A 117 7.31 -24.25 9.19
N ALA A 118 6.97 -25.44 8.70
CA ALA A 118 7.43 -25.93 7.40
C ALA A 118 7.01 -24.97 6.27
N LEU A 119 5.74 -24.55 6.25
CA LEU A 119 5.23 -23.56 5.30
C LEU A 119 5.99 -22.24 5.38
N PHE A 120 6.33 -21.78 6.59
CA PHE A 120 7.13 -20.56 6.75
C PHE A 120 8.54 -20.73 6.16
N ASN A 121 9.22 -21.85 6.43
CA ASN A 121 10.55 -22.13 5.88
C ASN A 121 10.52 -22.22 4.36
N GLU A 122 9.51 -22.84 3.79
CA GLU A 122 9.31 -22.93 2.35
C GLU A 122 9.00 -21.56 1.72
N TYR A 123 8.22 -20.73 2.39
CA TYR A 123 7.98 -19.34 1.99
C TYR A 123 9.30 -18.54 1.92
N ILE A 124 10.16 -18.67 2.93
CA ILE A 124 11.48 -18.02 2.95
C ILE A 124 12.37 -18.57 1.82
N ALA A 125 12.39 -19.89 1.62
CA ALA A 125 13.17 -20.53 0.57
C ALA A 125 12.70 -20.10 -0.83
N LEU A 126 11.39 -20.05 -1.06
CA LEU A 126 10.78 -19.57 -2.30
C LEU A 126 11.15 -18.10 -2.55
N SER A 127 11.01 -17.26 -1.53
CA SER A 127 11.34 -15.83 -1.59
C SER A 127 12.81 -15.63 -1.97
N LYS A 128 13.74 -16.34 -1.33
CA LYS A 128 15.18 -16.26 -1.66
C LYS A 128 15.50 -16.75 -3.08
N LYS A 129 14.92 -17.88 -3.49
CA LYS A 129 15.26 -18.54 -4.77
C LYS A 129 14.58 -17.91 -5.98
N SER A 130 13.39 -17.33 -5.80
CA SER A 130 12.51 -16.92 -6.89
C SER A 130 11.99 -15.49 -6.78
N ALA A 131 12.54 -14.65 -5.90
CA ALA A 131 12.12 -13.25 -5.74
C ALA A 131 11.97 -12.50 -7.07
N GLY A 132 13.02 -12.46 -7.89
CA GLY A 132 12.99 -11.75 -9.17
C GLY A 132 11.94 -12.31 -10.15
N LYS A 133 11.69 -13.62 -10.13
CA LYS A 133 10.69 -14.27 -11.00
C LYS A 133 9.27 -13.97 -10.54
N LEU A 134 9.02 -13.98 -9.23
CA LEU A 134 7.75 -13.61 -8.63
C LEU A 134 7.45 -12.13 -8.89
N LEU A 135 8.43 -11.24 -8.72
CA LEU A 135 8.29 -9.82 -9.01
C LEU A 135 8.02 -9.56 -10.50
N LEU A 136 8.76 -10.21 -11.40
CA LEU A 136 8.52 -10.12 -12.84
C LEU A 136 7.10 -10.59 -13.19
N SER A 137 6.65 -11.68 -12.58
CA SER A 137 5.29 -12.22 -12.79
C SER A 137 4.22 -11.26 -12.29
N LEU A 138 4.45 -10.61 -11.16
CA LEU A 138 3.55 -9.62 -10.56
C LEU A 138 3.43 -8.36 -11.43
N LEU A 139 4.53 -7.84 -11.96
CA LEU A 139 4.56 -6.57 -12.70
C LEU A 139 4.20 -6.73 -14.19
N PHE A 140 4.50 -7.88 -14.79
CA PHE A 140 4.36 -8.12 -16.22
C PHE A 140 3.46 -9.31 -16.54
N PHE A 141 2.50 -9.63 -15.66
CA PHE A 141 1.54 -10.71 -15.85
C PHE A 141 0.91 -10.74 -17.26
N PRO A 142 0.36 -9.64 -17.82
CA PRO A 142 -0.31 -9.69 -19.13
C PRO A 142 0.64 -10.02 -20.30
N ILE A 143 1.94 -9.78 -20.14
CA ILE A 143 2.96 -10.16 -21.14
C ILE A 143 3.42 -11.59 -20.91
N LEU A 144 3.64 -11.99 -19.66
CA LEU A 144 4.13 -13.32 -19.30
C LEU A 144 3.08 -14.42 -19.49
N ALA A 145 1.81 -14.15 -19.21
CA ALA A 145 0.74 -15.10 -19.36
C ALA A 145 0.64 -15.71 -20.78
N PRO A 146 0.57 -14.90 -21.87
CA PRO A 146 0.56 -15.45 -23.22
C PRO A 146 1.88 -16.14 -23.58
N LEU A 147 3.03 -15.61 -23.13
CA LEU A 147 4.34 -16.21 -23.40
C LEU A 147 4.48 -17.62 -22.78
N VAL A 148 3.89 -17.86 -21.60
CA VAL A 148 3.88 -19.18 -20.94
C VAL A 148 2.79 -20.09 -21.50
N ALA A 149 1.64 -19.53 -21.91
CA ALA A 149 0.50 -20.30 -22.43
C ALA A 149 0.76 -20.87 -23.83
N LEU A 150 1.48 -20.15 -24.69
CA LEU A 150 1.77 -20.57 -26.06
C LEU A 150 2.95 -21.57 -26.10
N PRO A 151 2.78 -22.77 -26.69
CA PRO A 151 3.84 -23.80 -26.73
C PRO A 151 5.12 -23.35 -27.44
N THR A 152 4.99 -22.48 -28.45
CA THR A 152 6.09 -21.95 -29.25
C THR A 152 6.99 -21.02 -28.45
N THR A 153 6.42 -20.09 -27.68
CA THR A 153 7.15 -19.12 -26.86
C THR A 153 7.56 -19.68 -25.50
N LYS A 154 6.85 -20.69 -24.98
CA LYS A 154 7.19 -21.37 -23.72
C LYS A 154 8.60 -21.96 -23.72
N ARG A 155 9.12 -22.38 -24.88
CA ARG A 155 10.50 -22.88 -25.04
C ARG A 155 11.57 -21.79 -24.89
N MET A 156 11.19 -20.51 -25.04
CA MET A 156 12.10 -19.36 -24.91
C MET A 156 12.22 -18.89 -23.45
N LEU A 157 11.32 -19.32 -22.56
CA LEU A 157 11.34 -18.94 -21.15
C LEU A 157 12.17 -19.92 -20.30
N PRO A 158 12.85 -19.44 -19.25
CA PRO A 158 13.58 -20.31 -18.33
C PRO A 158 12.67 -21.38 -17.72
N SER A 159 13.10 -22.64 -17.72
CA SER A 159 12.33 -23.78 -17.18
C SER A 159 11.89 -23.57 -15.72
N SER A 160 12.70 -22.86 -14.94
CA SER A 160 12.38 -22.50 -13.56
C SER A 160 11.23 -21.49 -13.43
N LEU A 161 11.05 -20.56 -14.38
CA LEU A 161 9.92 -19.64 -14.43
C LEU A 161 8.64 -20.41 -14.80
N VAL A 162 8.73 -21.31 -15.79
CA VAL A 162 7.62 -22.15 -16.22
C VAL A 162 7.13 -23.05 -15.08
N LYS A 163 8.05 -23.66 -14.32
CA LYS A 163 7.71 -24.45 -13.11
C LYS A 163 7.03 -23.60 -12.04
N LEU A 164 7.54 -22.40 -11.77
CA LEU A 164 6.93 -21.47 -10.82
C LEU A 164 5.50 -21.10 -11.26
N TRP A 165 5.31 -20.81 -12.55
CA TRP A 165 4.03 -20.42 -13.12
C TRP A 165 2.92 -21.46 -12.89
N GLN A 166 3.25 -22.76 -12.96
CA GLN A 166 2.29 -23.85 -12.70
C GLN A 166 1.73 -23.83 -11.27
N SER A 167 2.53 -23.37 -10.32
CA SER A 167 2.17 -23.29 -8.90
C SER A 167 1.61 -21.93 -8.45
N MET A 168 1.61 -20.93 -9.34
CA MET A 168 1.29 -19.55 -8.98
C MET A 168 -0.22 -19.30 -8.99
N PRO A 169 -0.80 -18.60 -8.00
CA PRO A 169 -2.20 -18.19 -8.02
C PRO A 169 -2.42 -17.08 -9.06
N TRP A 170 -2.76 -17.46 -10.29
CA TRP A 170 -2.89 -16.54 -11.43
C TRP A 170 -3.90 -15.42 -11.20
N LEU A 171 -5.03 -15.70 -10.54
CA LEU A 171 -6.03 -14.67 -10.24
C LEU A 171 -5.47 -13.59 -9.31
N HIS A 172 -4.77 -13.99 -8.25
CA HIS A 172 -4.09 -13.05 -7.35
C HIS A 172 -3.07 -12.22 -8.15
N CYS A 173 -2.21 -12.88 -8.93
CA CYS A 173 -1.19 -12.21 -9.72
C CYS A 173 -1.77 -11.22 -10.75
N LEU A 174 -2.83 -11.60 -11.48
CA LEU A 174 -3.54 -10.74 -12.42
C LEU A 174 -4.14 -9.52 -11.73
N LEU A 175 -4.88 -9.73 -10.65
CA LEU A 175 -5.55 -8.65 -9.92
C LEU A 175 -4.54 -7.68 -9.29
N SER A 176 -3.45 -8.19 -8.72
CA SER A 176 -2.35 -7.35 -8.23
C SER A 176 -1.68 -6.57 -9.35
N CYS A 177 -1.44 -7.18 -10.51
CA CYS A 177 -0.87 -6.50 -11.67
C CYS A 177 -1.77 -5.36 -12.15
N VAL A 178 -3.07 -5.62 -12.30
CA VAL A 178 -4.07 -4.60 -12.71
C VAL A 178 -4.12 -3.47 -11.68
N TYR A 179 -4.11 -3.81 -10.39
CA TYR A 179 -4.12 -2.81 -9.31
C TYR A 179 -2.87 -1.93 -9.33
N ILE A 180 -1.66 -2.51 -9.41
CA ILE A 180 -0.40 -1.76 -9.46
C ILE A 180 -0.43 -0.77 -10.63
N TRP A 181 -0.66 -1.27 -11.85
CA TRP A 181 -0.68 -0.40 -13.03
C TRP A 181 -1.83 0.61 -13.02
N GLY A 182 -2.99 0.23 -12.50
CA GLY A 182 -4.12 1.15 -12.32
C GLY A 182 -3.79 2.30 -11.38
N VAL A 183 -3.11 2.02 -10.26
CA VAL A 183 -2.66 3.05 -9.31
C VAL A 183 -1.58 3.95 -9.93
N TYR A 184 -0.55 3.39 -10.57
CA TYR A 184 0.47 4.19 -11.26
C TYR A 184 -0.12 5.06 -12.38
N PHE A 185 -1.07 4.53 -13.15
CA PHE A 185 -1.78 5.31 -14.16
C PHE A 185 -2.62 6.43 -13.53
N ALA A 186 -3.35 6.14 -12.45
CA ALA A 186 -4.12 7.15 -11.72
C ALA A 186 -3.21 8.26 -11.16
N ILE A 187 -2.02 7.92 -10.66
CA ILE A 187 -1.01 8.90 -10.23
C ILE A 187 -0.59 9.79 -11.40
N ILE A 188 -0.22 9.22 -12.54
CA ILE A 188 0.25 10.00 -13.69
C ILE A 188 -0.82 10.97 -14.21
N VAL A 189 -2.08 10.52 -14.27
CA VAL A 189 -3.18 11.34 -14.82
C VAL A 189 -3.73 12.36 -13.82
N SER A 190 -3.59 12.12 -12.51
CA SER A 190 -4.22 12.96 -11.47
C SER A 190 -3.30 14.03 -10.88
N MET A 191 -1.98 13.94 -11.11
CA MET A 191 -1.01 14.86 -10.52
C MET A 191 -0.65 15.98 -11.49
N PRO A 192 -0.75 17.26 -11.09
CA PRO A 192 -0.39 18.39 -11.96
C PRO A 192 1.13 18.49 -12.23
N PHE A 193 1.97 17.93 -11.35
CA PHE A 193 3.43 17.99 -11.50
C PHE A 193 4.08 16.60 -11.48
N VAL A 194 5.12 16.42 -12.32
CA VAL A 194 5.91 15.18 -12.37
C VAL A 194 6.53 14.84 -11.01
N ALA A 195 6.99 15.85 -10.26
CA ALA A 195 7.57 15.64 -8.92
C ALA A 195 6.57 14.98 -7.95
N GLN A 196 5.29 15.34 -8.02
CA GLN A 196 4.23 14.72 -7.23
C GLN A 196 3.98 13.28 -7.67
N ALA A 197 3.95 13.03 -9.00
CA ALA A 197 3.81 11.69 -9.53
C ALA A 197 4.97 10.77 -9.11
N VAL A 198 6.21 11.27 -9.12
CA VAL A 198 7.39 10.54 -8.65
C VAL A 198 7.31 10.27 -7.14
N PHE A 199 6.95 11.28 -6.35
CA PHE A 199 6.79 11.13 -4.89
C PHE A 199 5.79 10.02 -4.54
N TRP A 200 4.59 10.06 -5.13
CA TRP A 200 3.58 9.04 -4.90
C TRP A 200 3.99 7.69 -5.48
N GLY A 201 4.58 7.67 -6.67
CA GLY A 201 5.07 6.44 -7.30
C GLY A 201 6.16 5.72 -6.50
N LEU A 202 7.00 6.47 -5.77
CA LEU A 202 8.00 5.89 -4.86
C LEU A 202 7.35 5.32 -3.59
N LEU A 203 6.33 5.97 -3.05
CA LEU A 203 5.59 5.44 -1.89
C LEU A 203 4.85 4.14 -2.24
N GLU A 204 4.35 4.02 -3.47
CA GLU A 204 3.70 2.80 -3.97
C GLU A 204 4.63 1.57 -4.05
N LEU A 205 5.96 1.75 -3.91
CA LEU A 205 6.88 0.62 -3.79
C LEU A 205 6.58 -0.25 -2.56
N TYR A 206 6.02 0.34 -1.48
CA TYR A 206 5.55 -0.43 -0.32
C TYR A 206 4.42 -1.40 -0.71
N THR A 207 3.45 -0.91 -1.46
CA THR A 207 2.34 -1.72 -1.96
C THR A 207 2.84 -2.85 -2.88
N VAL A 208 3.78 -2.57 -3.79
CA VAL A 208 4.41 -3.60 -4.63
C VAL A 208 5.09 -4.68 -3.77
N TYR A 209 5.83 -4.27 -2.73
CA TYR A 209 6.45 -5.20 -1.79
C TYR A 209 5.43 -6.05 -1.03
N LEU A 210 4.35 -5.45 -0.53
CA LEU A 210 3.29 -6.16 0.19
C LEU A 210 2.58 -7.19 -0.68
N LEU A 211 2.26 -6.83 -1.93
CA LEU A 211 1.67 -7.74 -2.92
C LEU A 211 2.63 -8.87 -3.30
N PHE A 212 3.94 -8.58 -3.37
CA PHE A 212 4.96 -9.62 -3.54
C PHE A 212 4.95 -10.62 -2.38
N VAL A 213 4.90 -10.15 -1.13
CA VAL A 213 4.81 -11.02 0.05
C VAL A 213 3.55 -11.89 0.00
N GLY A 214 2.41 -11.29 -0.36
CA GLY A 214 1.14 -12.01 -0.51
C GLY A 214 1.18 -13.07 -1.59
N LEU A 215 1.74 -12.75 -2.76
CA LEU A 215 1.90 -13.67 -3.87
C LEU A 215 2.84 -14.83 -3.51
N ALA A 216 3.95 -14.55 -2.85
CA ALA A 216 4.90 -15.57 -2.39
C ALA A 216 4.25 -16.52 -1.37
N ALA A 217 3.52 -15.98 -0.38
CA ALA A 217 2.81 -16.77 0.61
C ALA A 217 1.70 -17.64 -0.03
N ALA A 218 0.89 -17.06 -0.91
CA ALA A 218 -0.17 -17.80 -1.61
C ALA A 218 0.39 -18.88 -2.56
N THR A 219 1.52 -18.61 -3.22
CA THR A 219 2.23 -19.62 -4.04
C THR A 219 2.73 -20.78 -3.19
N THR A 220 3.31 -20.49 -2.02
CA THR A 220 3.79 -21.50 -1.07
C THR A 220 2.66 -22.40 -0.57
N LEU A 221 1.51 -21.80 -0.23
CA LEU A 221 0.32 -22.55 0.15
C LEU A 221 -0.18 -23.46 -0.98
N ARG A 222 -0.20 -22.95 -2.22
CA ARG A 222 -0.64 -23.73 -3.38
C ARG A 222 0.31 -24.88 -3.72
N GLN A 223 1.62 -24.75 -3.47
CA GLN A 223 2.59 -25.84 -3.64
C GLN A 223 2.39 -26.97 -2.63
N ASN A 224 1.88 -26.66 -1.43
CA ASN A 224 1.75 -27.61 -0.32
C ASN A 224 0.33 -28.15 -0.08
N GLN A 225 -0.70 -27.53 -0.66
CA GLN A 225 -2.08 -27.98 -0.49
C GLN A 225 -2.33 -29.32 -1.22
N ARG A 226 -2.57 -30.37 -0.43
CA ARG A 226 -3.06 -31.70 -0.90
C ARG A 226 -4.59 -31.77 -1.11
N SER A 227 -5.35 -30.75 -0.72
CA SER A 227 -6.83 -30.73 -0.81
C SER A 227 -7.33 -29.64 -1.76
N THR A 228 -8.08 -30.04 -2.80
CA THR A 228 -8.37 -29.24 -4.00
C THR A 228 -9.56 -28.29 -3.87
N GLN A 229 -10.51 -28.50 -2.95
CA GLN A 229 -11.74 -27.70 -2.89
C GLN A 229 -11.65 -26.43 -2.03
N PHE A 230 -10.93 -26.47 -0.90
CA PHE A 230 -10.73 -25.29 -0.03
C PHE A 230 -9.79 -24.24 -0.66
N SER A 231 -9.02 -24.66 -1.68
CA SER A 231 -8.02 -23.84 -2.36
C SER A 231 -8.63 -22.68 -3.13
N MET A 232 -9.78 -22.85 -3.79
CA MET A 232 -10.30 -21.85 -4.73
C MET A 232 -10.96 -20.64 -4.02
N LEU A 233 -11.87 -20.88 -3.08
CA LEU A 233 -12.51 -19.80 -2.29
C LEU A 233 -11.49 -19.02 -1.46
N TYR A 234 -10.54 -19.73 -0.86
CA TYR A 234 -9.46 -19.10 -0.10
C TYR A 234 -8.50 -18.32 -1.00
N SER A 235 -8.14 -18.84 -2.17
CA SER A 235 -7.34 -18.10 -3.16
C SER A 235 -8.05 -16.85 -3.67
N LEU A 236 -9.37 -16.91 -3.87
CA LEU A 236 -10.19 -15.76 -4.24
C LEU A 236 -10.23 -14.72 -3.12
N PHE A 237 -10.45 -15.15 -1.88
CA PHE A 237 -10.44 -14.28 -0.72
C PHE A 237 -9.09 -13.56 -0.57
N LEU A 238 -7.98 -14.30 -0.65
CA LEU A 238 -6.64 -13.73 -0.60
C LEU A 238 -6.38 -12.74 -1.73
N ALA A 239 -6.83 -13.07 -2.95
CA ALA A 239 -6.67 -12.20 -4.11
C ALA A 239 -7.46 -10.88 -3.97
N LEU A 240 -8.69 -10.94 -3.46
CA LEU A 240 -9.49 -9.74 -3.21
C LEU A 240 -8.94 -8.91 -2.05
N GLN A 241 -8.51 -9.57 -0.97
CA GLN A 241 -7.93 -8.91 0.20
C GLN A 241 -6.64 -8.16 -0.18
N ALA A 242 -5.82 -8.73 -1.07
CA ALA A 242 -4.60 -8.10 -1.53
C ALA A 242 -4.83 -6.76 -2.25
N ILE A 243 -5.98 -6.57 -2.91
CA ILE A 243 -6.33 -5.30 -3.59
C ILE A 243 -6.89 -4.28 -2.60
N ILE A 244 -7.78 -4.72 -1.71
CA ILE A 244 -8.49 -3.82 -0.79
C ILE A 244 -7.55 -3.34 0.32
N PHE A 245 -6.72 -4.25 0.84
CA PHE A 245 -5.81 -3.98 1.95
C PHE A 245 -4.50 -4.77 1.75
N PRO A 246 -3.59 -4.29 0.86
CA PRO A 246 -2.33 -4.96 0.54
C PRO A 246 -1.51 -5.34 1.78
N SER A 247 -1.55 -4.52 2.82
CA SER A 247 -0.90 -4.76 4.12
C SER A 247 -1.32 -6.06 4.79
N ALA A 248 -2.55 -6.55 4.60
CA ALA A 248 -2.97 -7.86 5.12
C ALA A 248 -2.18 -9.03 4.53
N CYS A 249 -1.48 -8.85 3.41
CA CYS A 249 -0.60 -9.89 2.88
C CYS A 249 0.48 -10.34 3.87
N LEU A 250 0.86 -9.48 4.83
CA LEU A 250 1.78 -9.83 5.92
C LEU A 250 1.17 -10.79 6.93
N LEU A 251 -0.16 -10.86 7.05
CA LEU A 251 -0.84 -11.71 8.04
C LEU A 251 -0.54 -13.19 7.83
N ILE A 252 -0.41 -13.62 6.57
CA ILE A 252 -0.17 -15.04 6.24
C ILE A 252 1.19 -15.50 6.82
N PRO A 253 2.34 -14.89 6.46
CA PRO A 253 3.63 -15.31 7.01
C PRO A 253 3.72 -15.05 8.52
N LEU A 254 3.12 -13.96 9.04
CA LEU A 254 3.10 -13.69 10.48
C LEU A 254 2.40 -14.81 11.25
N ASN A 255 1.25 -15.25 10.76
CA ASN A 255 0.47 -16.31 11.38
C ASN A 255 1.17 -17.67 11.35
N CYS A 256 1.97 -17.95 10.32
CA CYS A 256 2.77 -19.18 10.26
C CYS A 256 3.79 -19.29 11.40
N ILE A 257 4.31 -18.18 11.92
CA ILE A 257 5.27 -18.17 13.03
C ILE A 257 4.58 -17.92 14.37
N TRP A 258 3.65 -16.96 14.41
CA TRP A 258 3.11 -16.44 15.67
C TRP A 258 2.13 -17.40 16.36
N SER A 259 1.59 -18.38 15.63
CA SER A 259 0.76 -19.46 16.18
C SER A 259 1.55 -20.56 16.89
N ILE A 260 2.89 -20.52 16.85
CA ILE A 260 3.73 -21.58 17.38
C ILE A 260 4.19 -21.19 18.79
N PRO A 261 3.94 -22.02 19.82
CA PRO A 261 4.45 -21.78 21.16
C PRO A 261 5.98 -21.70 21.19
N HIS A 262 6.53 -20.88 22.08
CA HIS A 262 7.98 -20.70 22.23
C HIS A 262 8.73 -22.02 22.46
N ALA A 263 8.19 -22.94 23.27
CA ALA A 263 8.80 -24.25 23.49
C ALA A 263 8.97 -25.02 22.17
N HIS A 264 7.93 -25.06 21.34
CA HIS A 264 7.95 -25.72 20.05
C HIS A 264 8.89 -25.02 19.06
N LEU A 265 8.97 -23.68 19.06
CA LEU A 265 9.94 -22.94 18.24
C LEU A 265 11.40 -23.30 18.58
N ILE A 266 11.74 -23.40 19.88
CA ILE A 266 13.08 -23.83 20.33
C ILE A 266 13.37 -25.25 19.85
N ALA A 267 12.40 -26.15 20.03
CA ALA A 267 12.55 -27.53 19.63
C ALA A 267 12.76 -27.67 18.11
N LEU A 268 12.01 -26.92 17.29
CA LEU A 268 12.17 -26.87 15.84
C LEU A 268 13.51 -26.25 15.40
N ALA A 269 14.01 -25.23 16.12
CA ALA A 269 15.30 -24.61 15.83
C ALA A 269 16.48 -25.54 16.11
N SER A 270 16.33 -26.50 17.01
CA SER A 270 17.40 -27.45 17.40
C SER A 270 17.65 -28.57 16.38
N GLY A 271 16.83 -28.71 15.33
CA GLY A 271 17.00 -29.68 14.23
C GLY A 271 16.80 -31.16 14.60
N THR A 272 17.01 -31.53 15.86
CA THR A 272 16.82 -32.86 16.47
C THR A 272 16.41 -32.68 17.93
N THR A 273 15.38 -33.40 18.38
CA THR A 273 14.86 -33.35 19.77
C THR A 273 15.95 -33.49 20.84
N SER A 274 16.98 -34.29 20.57
CA SER A 274 18.11 -34.53 21.47
C SER A 274 19.02 -33.31 21.71
N VAL A 275 18.95 -32.27 20.86
CA VAL A 275 19.80 -31.07 21.00
C VAL A 275 19.09 -29.96 21.78
N ALA A 276 17.75 -29.87 21.71
CA ALA A 276 16.98 -28.99 22.60
C ALA A 276 17.08 -29.46 24.07
N GLU A 277 17.12 -30.77 24.29
CA GLU A 277 17.41 -31.38 25.60
C GLU A 277 18.87 -31.17 26.05
N ALA A 278 19.76 -30.81 25.12
CA ALA A 278 21.18 -30.60 25.39
C ALA A 278 21.58 -29.12 25.50
N LEU A 279 20.63 -28.17 25.50
CA LEU A 279 20.90 -26.77 25.82
C LEU A 279 21.51 -26.71 27.24
N PRO A 280 22.82 -26.43 27.39
CA PRO A 280 23.47 -26.42 28.70
C PRO A 280 23.10 -25.10 29.39
N LEU A 281 21.87 -25.03 29.87
CA LEU A 281 21.39 -23.93 30.67
C LEU A 281 21.80 -24.21 32.12
N ILE A 282 22.43 -23.22 32.73
CA ILE A 282 22.82 -23.24 34.13
C ILE A 282 21.78 -22.47 34.96
N ASP A 283 21.53 -22.96 36.17
CA ASP A 283 20.74 -22.25 37.15
C ASP A 283 21.55 -21.15 37.85
N THR A 284 20.95 -20.53 38.86
CA THR A 284 21.58 -19.48 39.67
C THR A 284 22.77 -19.95 40.52
N ASN A 285 23.01 -21.26 40.62
CA ASN A 285 24.09 -21.88 41.37
C ASN A 285 25.15 -22.53 40.44
N ASP A 286 25.16 -22.15 39.16
CA ASP A 286 26.00 -22.76 38.11
C ASP A 286 25.75 -24.27 37.91
N ALA A 287 24.63 -24.80 38.39
CA ALA A 287 24.26 -26.20 38.21
C ALA A 287 23.51 -26.40 36.88
N PRO A 288 23.79 -27.49 36.14
CA PRO A 288 23.08 -27.79 34.91
C PRO A 288 21.60 -28.08 35.21
N ILE A 289 20.74 -27.40 34.48
CA ILE A 289 19.29 -27.56 34.57
C ILE A 289 18.85 -28.88 33.97
N GLU A 290 17.91 -29.57 34.65
CA GLU A 290 17.29 -30.77 34.10
C GLU A 290 16.49 -30.45 32.83
N ALA A 291 16.88 -31.08 31.72
CA ALA A 291 16.32 -30.85 30.39
C ALA A 291 14.80 -31.10 30.30
N SER A 292 14.27 -31.97 31.16
CA SER A 292 12.85 -32.34 31.22
C SER A 292 11.93 -31.20 31.68
N LEU A 293 12.46 -30.22 32.42
CA LEU A 293 11.71 -29.11 33.01
C LEU A 293 11.64 -27.87 32.09
N LEU A 294 12.57 -27.77 31.13
CA LEU A 294 12.67 -26.65 30.19
C LEU A 294 11.40 -26.38 29.36
N PRO A 295 10.71 -27.39 28.78
CA PRO A 295 9.49 -27.12 28.01
C PRO A 295 8.42 -26.44 28.86
N GLY A 296 8.30 -26.87 30.13
CA GLY A 296 7.37 -26.29 31.10
C GLY A 296 7.64 -24.80 31.33
N HIS A 297 8.90 -24.39 31.47
CA HIS A 297 9.26 -22.97 31.61
C HIS A 297 8.87 -22.12 30.39
N PHE A 298 9.15 -22.63 29.19
CA PHE A 298 8.82 -21.91 27.95
C PHE A 298 7.33 -21.92 27.62
N ALA A 299 6.55 -22.87 28.15
CA ALA A 299 5.10 -22.93 28.04
C ALA A 299 4.36 -22.22 29.20
N SER A 300 5.00 -22.03 30.36
CA SER A 300 4.34 -21.58 31.58
C SER A 300 3.75 -20.17 31.48
N SER A 301 2.49 -20.06 31.89
CA SER A 301 1.76 -18.79 32.05
C SER A 301 2.30 -17.97 33.23
N HIS A 302 2.80 -18.64 34.28
CA HIS A 302 3.38 -18.02 35.47
C HIS A 302 4.65 -17.22 35.13
N VAL A 303 5.50 -17.75 34.24
CA VAL A 303 6.69 -17.05 33.75
C VAL A 303 6.30 -15.91 32.80
N MET A 304 5.26 -16.12 31.99
CA MET A 304 4.82 -15.15 30.99
C MET A 304 4.18 -13.89 31.62
N ALA A 305 3.42 -14.03 32.70
CA ALA A 305 2.71 -12.91 33.34
C ALA A 305 3.61 -11.73 33.80
N PRO A 306 4.72 -11.94 34.54
CA PRO A 306 5.62 -10.86 34.94
C PRO A 306 6.37 -10.26 33.74
N ILE A 307 6.78 -11.08 32.77
CA ILE A 307 7.41 -10.62 31.53
C ILE A 307 6.46 -9.71 30.74
N ALA A 308 5.21 -10.13 30.56
CA ALA A 308 4.18 -9.35 29.89
C ALA A 308 3.91 -8.01 30.60
N ARG A 309 3.87 -8.01 31.95
CA ARG A 309 3.73 -6.77 32.74
C ARG A 309 4.91 -5.81 32.50
N ARG A 310 6.14 -6.34 32.45
CA ARG A 310 7.36 -5.56 32.16
C ARG A 310 7.36 -5.00 30.74
N LEU A 311 6.91 -5.77 29.76
CA LEU A 311 6.87 -5.37 28.36
C LEU A 311 5.70 -4.43 28.02
N ARG A 312 4.61 -4.47 28.79
CA ARG A 312 3.41 -3.63 28.54
C ARG A 312 3.75 -2.14 28.43
N LYS A 313 4.60 -1.59 29.31
CA LYS A 313 4.99 -0.17 29.25
C LYS A 313 5.72 0.18 27.95
N TRP A 314 6.55 -0.75 27.45
CA TRP A 314 7.29 -0.58 26.20
C TRP A 314 6.36 -0.68 24.99
N ALA A 315 5.44 -1.65 25.00
CA ALA A 315 4.41 -1.78 23.97
C ALA A 315 3.53 -0.51 23.87
N ILE A 316 3.10 0.04 25.02
CA ILE A 316 2.35 1.30 25.06
C ILE A 316 3.20 2.46 24.53
N GLY A 317 4.44 2.62 25.02
CA GLY A 317 5.33 3.69 24.57
C GLY A 317 5.61 3.65 23.07
N LEU A 318 5.79 2.45 22.52
CA LEU A 318 5.99 2.22 21.09
C LEU A 318 4.74 2.55 20.28
N THR A 319 3.55 2.20 20.78
CA THR A 319 2.27 2.57 20.15
C THR A 319 2.11 4.09 20.11
N VAL A 320 2.41 4.78 21.22
CA VAL A 320 2.41 6.24 21.28
C VAL A 320 3.40 6.82 20.27
N PHE A 321 4.63 6.31 20.23
CA PHE A 321 5.65 6.77 19.29
C PHE A 321 5.20 6.62 17.82
N VAL A 322 4.67 5.45 17.43
CA VAL A 322 4.16 5.20 16.07
C VAL A 322 3.03 6.20 15.73
N ASN A 323 2.05 6.39 16.62
CA ASN A 323 0.96 7.33 16.38
C ASN A 323 1.45 8.79 16.31
N CYS A 324 2.42 9.19 17.14
CA CYS A 324 3.04 10.51 17.08
C CYS A 324 3.75 10.73 15.73
N THR A 325 4.55 9.75 15.28
CA THR A 325 5.20 9.83 13.97
C THR A 325 4.18 9.88 12.84
N MET A 326 3.03 9.20 12.98
CA MET A 326 1.95 9.26 12.01
C MET A 326 1.31 10.64 11.95
N GLY A 327 1.04 11.25 13.11
CA GLY A 327 0.53 12.63 13.20
C GLY A 327 1.48 13.65 12.56
N LEU A 328 2.80 13.49 12.78
CA LEU A 328 3.80 14.32 12.13
C LEU A 328 3.79 14.12 10.60
N ASN A 329 3.79 12.87 10.14
CA ASN A 329 3.69 12.55 8.71
C ASN A 329 2.43 13.15 8.08
N MET A 330 1.26 13.05 8.73
CA MET A 330 0.01 13.67 8.25
C MET A 330 0.16 15.17 8.04
N ALA A 331 0.88 15.88 8.91
CA ALA A 331 1.12 17.31 8.74
C ALA A 331 1.99 17.62 7.49
N PHE A 332 2.89 16.73 7.08
CA PHE A 332 3.64 16.85 5.82
C PHE A 332 2.77 16.49 4.61
N PHE A 333 2.02 15.39 4.70
CA PHE A 333 1.17 14.90 3.62
C PHE A 333 -0.02 15.79 3.32
N PHE A 334 -0.54 16.53 4.29
CA PHE A 334 -1.67 17.45 4.08
C PHE A 334 -1.20 18.83 3.62
N SER A 335 -0.66 18.88 2.42
CA SER A 335 -0.22 20.12 1.78
C SER A 335 -0.44 20.10 0.27
N TRP A 336 -0.25 21.26 -0.36
CA TRP A 336 -0.29 21.38 -1.82
C TRP A 336 0.86 20.58 -2.49
N THR A 337 1.98 20.39 -1.80
CA THR A 337 3.18 19.72 -2.35
C THR A 337 2.93 18.25 -2.68
N THR A 338 2.03 17.59 -1.96
CA THR A 338 1.58 16.21 -2.19
C THR A 338 0.26 16.14 -2.95
N TRP A 339 -0.35 17.29 -3.25
CA TRP A 339 -1.64 17.44 -3.91
C TRP A 339 -2.85 16.92 -3.10
N VAL A 340 -2.69 16.66 -1.80
CA VAL A 340 -3.78 16.10 -0.96
C VAL A 340 -4.76 17.17 -0.53
N LEU A 341 -4.22 18.29 -0.05
CA LEU A 341 -4.96 19.52 0.22
C LEU A 341 -4.35 20.64 -0.62
N PRO A 342 -4.82 20.81 -1.88
CA PRO A 342 -4.34 21.84 -2.79
C PRO A 342 -4.26 23.25 -2.19
N THR A 343 -5.20 23.57 -1.31
CA THR A 343 -5.35 24.90 -0.67
C THR A 343 -4.47 25.11 0.56
N THR A 344 -3.74 24.08 1.00
CA THR A 344 -3.01 24.12 2.27
C THR A 344 -1.52 24.27 2.02
N ASN A 345 -0.93 25.33 2.58
CA ASN A 345 0.52 25.50 2.61
C ASN A 345 1.18 24.34 3.36
N ILE A 346 2.41 24.01 2.97
CA ILE A 346 3.22 23.07 3.75
C ILE A 346 3.42 23.62 5.17
N ALA A 347 3.27 22.76 6.18
CA ALA A 347 3.33 23.16 7.59
C ALA A 347 4.69 23.76 8.00
N PHE A 348 5.75 23.54 7.20
CA PHE A 348 7.09 24.02 7.49
C PHE A 348 7.37 25.38 6.84
N PRO A 349 7.67 26.41 7.62
CA PRO A 349 7.98 27.73 7.09
C PRO A 349 9.25 27.70 6.23
N GLY A 350 9.29 28.52 5.18
CA GLY A 350 10.45 28.68 4.31
C GLY A 350 10.55 27.68 3.14
N VAL A 351 9.82 26.56 3.14
CA VAL A 351 9.89 25.58 2.02
C VAL A 351 9.42 26.19 0.70
N ASN A 352 8.36 27.01 0.73
CA ASN A 352 7.91 27.73 -0.47
C ASN A 352 8.97 28.72 -1.00
N GLN A 353 9.88 29.21 -0.15
CA GLN A 353 10.97 30.12 -0.55
C GLN A 353 12.18 29.36 -1.13
N LEU A 354 12.34 28.07 -0.81
CA LEU A 354 13.38 27.21 -1.37
C LEU A 354 13.06 26.78 -2.80
N LEU A 355 11.78 26.78 -3.17
CA LEU A 355 11.31 26.47 -4.52
C LEU A 355 11.48 27.68 -5.43
N LYS A 356 12.66 27.79 -6.04
CA LYS A 356 12.90 28.73 -7.15
C LYS A 356 12.22 28.20 -8.40
N SER A 357 11.00 28.65 -8.69
CA SER A 357 10.33 28.45 -9.98
C SER A 357 9.97 29.80 -10.58
N PRO A 358 9.90 29.92 -11.92
CA PRO A 358 9.49 31.17 -12.55
C PRO A 358 8.09 31.61 -12.11
N ALA A 359 7.81 32.91 -12.02
CA ALA A 359 6.49 33.41 -11.64
C ALA A 359 5.43 33.24 -12.75
N ASN A 360 5.86 33.08 -14.01
CA ASN A 360 5.04 33.05 -15.22
C ASN A 360 3.99 34.18 -15.24
N ILE A 361 4.47 35.40 -15.30
CA ILE A 361 3.65 36.62 -15.28
C ILE A 361 3.13 36.99 -16.67
N ASP A 362 2.07 37.80 -16.73
CA ASP A 362 1.60 38.41 -17.96
C ASP A 362 2.39 39.68 -18.27
N TYR A 363 2.78 39.84 -19.53
CA TYR A 363 3.50 41.01 -20.02
C TYR A 363 2.56 41.99 -20.69
N THR A 364 2.79 43.27 -20.42
CA THR A 364 2.14 44.39 -21.11
C THR A 364 3.13 45.07 -22.05
N VAL A 365 2.63 45.62 -23.16
CA VAL A 365 3.44 46.39 -24.10
C VAL A 365 3.02 47.84 -24.07
N GLN A 366 3.98 48.71 -23.84
CA GLN A 366 3.88 50.13 -24.17
C GLN A 366 4.56 50.36 -25.51
N SER A 367 4.02 51.22 -26.35
CA SER A 367 4.51 51.37 -27.72
C SER A 367 4.60 52.81 -28.17
N SER A 368 5.60 53.08 -28.97
CA SER A 368 5.71 54.29 -29.78
C SER A 368 6.21 53.90 -31.17
N PHE A 369 5.78 54.60 -32.20
CA PHE A 369 6.35 54.46 -33.54
C PHE A 369 7.12 55.72 -33.92
N SER A 370 8.16 55.56 -34.73
CA SER A 370 9.03 56.64 -35.17
C SER A 370 8.22 57.71 -35.92
N PRO A 371 8.55 59.01 -35.74
CA PRO A 371 7.94 60.07 -36.55
C PRO A 371 8.26 59.93 -38.05
N LEU A 372 9.28 59.14 -38.39
CA LEU A 372 9.63 58.79 -39.77
C LEU A 372 8.77 57.61 -40.21
N CYS A 373 7.59 57.94 -40.73
CA CYS A 373 6.61 57.00 -41.26
C CYS A 373 6.42 57.24 -42.76
N THR A 374 6.62 56.22 -43.60
CA THR A 374 6.68 56.36 -45.06
C THR A 374 5.59 55.53 -45.74
N SER A 375 4.73 56.18 -46.53
CA SER A 375 3.75 55.48 -47.36
C SER A 375 4.43 54.82 -48.56
N LEU A 376 4.36 53.49 -48.65
CA LEU A 376 4.91 52.72 -49.78
C LEU A 376 3.88 52.58 -50.91
N SER A 377 2.58 52.60 -50.59
CA SER A 377 1.47 52.57 -51.54
C SER A 377 0.22 53.22 -50.93
N ASN A 378 -0.86 53.33 -51.69
CA ASN A 378 -2.15 53.85 -51.21
C ASN A 378 -2.81 52.97 -50.12
N ALA A 379 -2.26 51.80 -49.82
CA ALA A 379 -2.80 50.86 -48.83
C ALA A 379 -1.73 50.26 -47.90
N THR A 380 -0.49 50.76 -47.95
CA THR A 380 0.59 50.23 -47.11
C THR A 380 1.55 51.32 -46.64
N VAL A 381 1.92 51.23 -45.37
CA VAL A 381 2.81 52.17 -44.70
C VAL A 381 3.95 51.42 -44.03
N GLN A 382 5.17 51.95 -44.10
CA GLN A 382 6.34 51.41 -43.43
C GLN A 382 6.80 52.34 -42.31
N VAL A 383 7.07 51.77 -41.13
CA VAL A 383 7.50 52.54 -39.95
C VAL A 383 8.31 51.66 -39.00
N VAL A 384 9.17 52.30 -38.20
CA VAL A 384 9.88 51.67 -37.09
C VAL A 384 9.02 51.75 -35.82
N TRP A 385 8.76 50.61 -35.19
CA TRP A 385 8.09 50.53 -33.89
C TRP A 385 9.11 50.30 -32.78
N ASN A 386 8.94 51.01 -31.67
CA ASN A 386 9.63 50.80 -30.41
C ASN A 386 8.61 50.32 -29.38
N LEU A 387 8.73 49.06 -28.99
CA LEU A 387 7.89 48.42 -27.99
C LEU A 387 8.69 48.27 -26.69
N GLN A 388 8.08 48.60 -25.57
CA GLN A 388 8.62 48.42 -24.23
C GLN A 388 7.78 47.38 -23.50
N LEU A 389 8.43 46.32 -23.04
CA LEU A 389 7.81 45.23 -22.30
C LEU A 389 7.82 45.55 -20.81
N SER A 390 6.67 45.45 -20.16
CA SER A 390 6.53 45.64 -18.72
C SER A 390 5.80 44.47 -18.06
N PRO A 391 6.41 43.83 -17.05
CA PRO A 391 7.76 44.09 -16.53
C PRO A 391 8.85 43.54 -17.46
N THR A 392 10.13 43.82 -17.19
CA THR A 392 11.24 43.30 -18.00
C THR A 392 11.26 41.76 -18.00
N PRO A 393 11.31 41.11 -19.18
CA PRO A 393 11.51 39.67 -19.31
C PRO A 393 12.73 39.19 -18.54
N SER A 394 12.58 38.13 -17.75
CA SER A 394 13.71 37.52 -17.04
C SER A 394 13.47 36.05 -16.75
N ALA A 395 14.53 35.28 -16.52
CA ALA A 395 14.38 33.87 -16.14
C ALA A 395 13.54 33.67 -14.86
N MET A 396 13.56 34.65 -13.93
CA MET A 396 12.75 34.63 -12.71
C MET A 396 11.26 34.86 -12.96
N ASN A 397 10.92 35.67 -13.97
CA ASN A 397 9.55 35.91 -14.38
C ASN A 397 9.03 34.82 -15.32
N GLY A 398 9.93 34.02 -15.90
CA GLY A 398 9.66 33.08 -16.96
C GLY A 398 9.84 33.76 -18.32
N LEU A 399 10.24 32.99 -19.33
CA LEU A 399 10.37 33.48 -20.70
C LEU A 399 9.26 32.85 -21.55
N PRO A 400 8.11 33.53 -21.73
CA PRO A 400 7.00 32.99 -22.51
C PRO A 400 7.26 33.10 -24.01
N ARG A 401 6.50 32.32 -24.78
CA ARG A 401 6.25 32.64 -26.19
C ARG A 401 5.25 33.80 -26.24
N MET A 402 5.66 34.92 -26.82
CA MET A 402 4.84 36.12 -26.98
C MET A 402 4.25 36.15 -28.39
N SER A 403 2.96 36.49 -28.49
CA SER A 403 2.30 36.77 -29.76
C SER A 403 1.91 38.24 -29.83
N LEU A 404 2.60 39.00 -30.68
CA LEU A 404 2.34 40.41 -30.94
C LEU A 404 1.33 40.56 -32.09
N SER A 405 0.27 41.32 -31.87
CA SER A 405 -0.69 41.74 -32.89
C SER A 405 -0.99 43.23 -32.76
N PHE A 406 -1.53 43.84 -33.81
CA PHE A 406 -1.98 45.23 -33.79
C PHE A 406 -3.49 45.27 -33.96
N VAL A 407 -4.21 45.79 -32.97
CA VAL A 407 -5.69 45.84 -32.98
C VAL A 407 -6.17 47.27 -33.02
N HIS A 408 -7.31 47.51 -33.68
CA HIS A 408 -7.87 48.85 -33.75
C HIS A 408 -8.37 49.29 -32.37
N SER A 409 -8.15 50.55 -32.00
CA SER A 409 -8.51 51.10 -30.67
C SER A 409 -9.99 50.93 -30.30
N THR A 410 -10.88 50.89 -31.29
CA THR A 410 -12.34 50.72 -31.10
C THR A 410 -12.89 49.37 -31.54
N GLN A 411 -12.10 48.56 -32.27
CA GLN A 411 -12.53 47.28 -32.83
C GLN A 411 -11.42 46.23 -32.65
N ALA A 412 -11.75 45.07 -32.09
CA ALA A 412 -10.76 44.02 -31.81
C ALA A 412 -10.27 43.27 -33.07
N SER A 413 -10.39 43.86 -34.26
CA SER A 413 -9.91 43.27 -35.51
C SER A 413 -8.38 43.47 -35.64
N PRO A 414 -7.61 42.39 -35.88
CA PRO A 414 -6.18 42.50 -36.05
C PRO A 414 -5.84 43.01 -37.45
N MET A 415 -4.87 43.93 -37.52
CA MET A 415 -4.36 44.49 -38.78
C MET A 415 -3.35 43.54 -39.43
N ALA A 416 -3.33 43.52 -40.76
CA ALA A 416 -2.30 42.80 -41.51
C ALA A 416 -0.98 43.58 -41.54
N PHE A 417 0.13 42.92 -41.22
CA PHE A 417 1.46 43.51 -41.22
C PHE A 417 2.58 42.50 -41.50
N ARG A 418 3.70 43.00 -42.01
CA ARG A 418 4.95 42.26 -42.22
C ARG A 418 6.09 42.94 -41.46
N ILE A 419 7.01 42.17 -40.88
CA ILE A 419 8.27 42.72 -40.36
C ILE A 419 9.32 42.61 -41.46
N ASP A 420 9.96 43.72 -41.79
CA ASP A 420 10.96 43.81 -42.85
C ASP A 420 12.39 43.78 -42.30
N GLY A 421 12.58 44.20 -41.04
CA GLY A 421 13.89 44.23 -40.39
C GLY A 421 13.77 44.16 -38.87
N VAL A 422 14.62 43.33 -38.27
CA VAL A 422 14.64 43.07 -36.82
C VAL A 422 16.03 43.31 -36.28
N THR A 423 16.11 44.07 -35.19
CA THR A 423 17.27 44.08 -34.29
C THR A 423 16.90 43.25 -33.06
N ASP A 424 17.61 42.15 -32.83
CA ASP A 424 17.61 41.37 -31.57
C ASP A 424 16.29 40.68 -31.16
N ILE A 425 15.47 40.22 -32.12
CA ILE A 425 14.26 39.42 -31.82
C ILE A 425 14.41 38.02 -32.41
N GLY A 426 14.30 37.00 -31.56
CA GLY A 426 14.14 35.61 -31.96
C GLY A 426 12.72 35.33 -32.48
N VAL A 427 12.39 35.84 -33.68
CA VAL A 427 11.10 35.58 -34.32
C VAL A 427 10.98 34.10 -34.69
N LEU A 428 9.97 33.43 -34.14
CA LEU A 428 9.70 32.01 -34.39
C LEU A 428 8.79 31.81 -35.60
N ALA A 429 7.76 32.64 -35.71
CA ALA A 429 6.77 32.54 -36.76
C ALA A 429 6.10 33.90 -37.00
N GLN A 430 5.74 34.17 -38.25
CA GLN A 430 4.96 35.34 -38.63
C GLN A 430 3.75 34.89 -39.44
N SER A 431 2.57 35.23 -38.94
CA SER A 431 1.33 35.22 -39.70
C SER A 431 1.07 36.62 -40.24
N GLY A 432 0.18 36.76 -41.24
CA GLY A 432 -0.16 38.07 -41.80
C GLY A 432 -0.68 39.08 -40.78
N THR A 433 -1.12 38.66 -39.59
CA THR A 433 -1.75 39.52 -38.57
C THR A 433 -1.14 39.41 -37.16
N ALA A 434 -0.15 38.54 -36.97
CA ALA A 434 0.48 38.31 -35.68
C ALA A 434 1.88 37.71 -35.80
N ILE A 435 2.75 38.00 -34.84
CA ILE A 435 4.14 37.52 -34.79
C ILE A 435 4.41 36.84 -33.47
N GLN A 436 4.97 35.63 -33.56
CA GLN A 436 5.40 34.86 -32.40
C GLN A 436 6.91 34.99 -32.22
N TYR A 437 7.33 35.33 -31.02
CA TYR A 437 8.74 35.42 -30.65
C TYR A 437 8.94 35.00 -29.18
N ILE A 438 10.20 34.73 -28.80
CA ILE A 438 10.58 34.50 -27.41
C ILE A 438 11.51 35.65 -27.00
N PRO A 439 11.20 36.41 -25.95
CA PRO A 439 12.07 37.48 -25.46
C PRO A 439 13.34 36.89 -24.83
N THR A 440 14.45 37.61 -24.93
CA THR A 440 15.68 37.25 -24.21
C THR A 440 15.66 37.80 -22.78
N ASP A 441 16.42 37.17 -21.88
CA ASP A 441 16.56 37.65 -20.50
C ASP A 441 17.10 39.09 -20.47
N GLY A 442 16.41 39.99 -19.75
CA GLY A 442 16.74 41.41 -19.67
C GLY A 442 16.19 42.27 -20.81
N GLN A 443 15.48 41.70 -21.80
CA GLN A 443 14.98 42.44 -22.96
C GLN A 443 13.78 43.33 -22.63
N SER A 444 14.04 44.53 -22.09
CA SER A 444 12.98 45.48 -21.72
C SER A 444 12.35 46.21 -22.92
N SER A 445 13.02 46.22 -24.08
CA SER A 445 12.53 46.87 -25.29
C SER A 445 12.80 46.06 -26.55
N LEU A 446 12.00 46.33 -27.57
CA LEU A 446 11.96 45.62 -28.82
C LEU A 446 11.68 46.61 -29.94
N THR A 447 12.62 46.72 -30.88
CA THR A 447 12.54 47.65 -32.01
C THR A 447 12.60 46.90 -33.32
N PHE A 448 11.67 47.21 -34.24
CA PHE A 448 11.65 46.59 -35.56
C PHE A 448 11.07 47.53 -36.63
N LEU A 449 11.47 47.30 -37.87
CA LEU A 449 10.90 47.92 -39.05
C LEU A 449 9.77 47.02 -39.59
N GLY A 450 8.57 47.57 -39.75
CA GLY A 450 7.42 46.83 -40.28
C GLY A 450 6.65 47.60 -41.35
N THR A 451 6.03 46.84 -42.25
CA THR A 451 5.07 47.31 -43.25
C THR A 451 3.66 46.89 -42.85
N PHE A 452 2.73 47.86 -42.79
CA PHE A 452 1.38 47.72 -42.28
C PHE A 452 0.35 48.01 -43.37
N ALA A 453 -0.72 47.23 -43.45
CA ALA A 453 -1.77 47.36 -44.45
C ALA A 453 -2.80 48.46 -44.06
N VAL A 454 -2.38 49.72 -44.14
CA VAL A 454 -3.18 50.92 -43.85
C VAL A 454 -2.92 52.02 -44.88
N ALA A 455 -3.89 52.92 -45.05
CA ALA A 455 -3.82 53.99 -46.06
C ALA A 455 -2.75 55.04 -45.75
N ASP A 456 -2.60 55.43 -44.48
CA ASP A 456 -1.64 56.45 -44.05
C ASP A 456 -1.19 56.26 -42.59
N CYS A 457 -0.22 57.08 -42.18
CA CYS A 457 0.35 57.06 -40.84
C CYS A 457 -0.63 57.53 -39.75
N ALA A 458 -1.61 58.36 -40.10
CA ALA A 458 -2.64 58.81 -39.17
C ALA A 458 -3.60 57.67 -38.82
N ALA A 459 -3.96 56.85 -39.81
CA ALA A 459 -4.72 55.62 -39.63
C ALA A 459 -3.92 54.57 -38.85
N LEU A 460 -2.60 54.49 -39.03
CA LEU A 460 -1.76 53.58 -38.23
C LEU A 460 -1.81 53.94 -36.73
N ALA A 461 -1.89 55.22 -36.40
CA ALA A 461 -1.93 55.70 -35.02
C ALA A 461 -3.18 55.26 -34.25
N THR A 462 -4.24 54.79 -34.92
CA THR A 462 -5.44 54.27 -34.27
C THR A 462 -5.31 52.80 -33.84
N TYR A 463 -4.22 52.13 -34.22
CA TYR A 463 -3.93 50.75 -33.85
C TYR A 463 -2.99 50.69 -32.64
N ILE A 464 -3.31 49.79 -31.72
CA ILE A 464 -2.56 49.58 -30.48
C ILE A 464 -1.95 48.17 -30.55
N PRO A 465 -0.64 48.01 -30.28
CA PRO A 465 -0.04 46.70 -30.17
C PRO A 465 -0.53 46.00 -28.90
N THR A 466 -0.92 44.74 -29.07
CA THR A 466 -1.29 43.83 -28.00
C THR A 466 -0.37 42.63 -28.02
N VAL A 467 0.02 42.18 -26.83
CA VAL A 467 0.82 40.96 -26.65
C VAL A 467 0.05 39.99 -25.80
N THR A 468 0.00 38.74 -26.25
CA THR A 468 -0.43 37.61 -25.43
C THR A 468 0.77 36.74 -25.09
N SER A 469 0.89 36.37 -23.82
CA SER A 469 1.97 35.53 -23.30
C SER A 469 1.48 34.10 -23.17
N THR A 470 2.23 33.15 -23.72
CA THR A 470 1.94 31.72 -23.63
C THR A 470 3.15 30.99 -23.08
N TYR A 471 2.95 30.24 -22.00
CA TYR A 471 3.99 29.42 -21.38
C TYR A 471 3.74 27.95 -21.75
N ASP A 472 4.82 27.19 -22.00
CA ASP A 472 4.71 25.77 -22.34
C ASP A 472 4.11 24.94 -21.20
N ALA A 473 4.31 25.38 -19.95
CA ALA A 473 3.73 24.75 -18.76
C ALA A 473 3.49 25.80 -17.66
N VAL A 474 2.52 25.50 -16.78
CA VAL A 474 2.25 26.30 -15.58
C VAL A 474 3.37 26.06 -14.57
N SER A 475 4.01 27.13 -14.10
CA SER A 475 5.04 27.02 -13.07
C SER A 475 4.44 26.78 -11.69
N ILE A 476 5.26 26.30 -10.76
CA ILE A 476 4.83 26.08 -9.37
C ILE A 476 4.36 27.40 -8.74
N GLN A 477 5.11 28.50 -8.90
CA GLN A 477 4.71 29.81 -8.36
C GLN A 477 3.39 30.31 -8.96
N GLN A 478 3.20 30.22 -10.28
CA GLN A 478 1.94 30.61 -10.92
C GLN A 478 0.78 29.77 -10.39
N PHE A 479 1.01 28.46 -10.22
CA PHE A 479 0.01 27.56 -9.68
C PHE A 479 -0.38 27.91 -8.24
N THR A 480 0.60 28.13 -7.35
CA THR A 480 0.36 28.50 -5.96
C THR A 480 -0.27 29.88 -5.81
N ASN A 481 0.08 30.85 -6.67
CA ASN A 481 -0.39 32.23 -6.55
C ASN A 481 -1.73 32.48 -7.25
N SER A 482 -2.01 31.80 -8.35
CA SER A 482 -3.16 32.10 -9.22
C SER A 482 -4.21 31.00 -9.24
N VAL A 483 -3.80 29.73 -9.17
CA VAL A 483 -4.73 28.59 -9.27
C VAL A 483 -5.23 28.18 -7.89
N VAL A 484 -4.33 28.02 -6.92
CA VAL A 484 -4.68 27.57 -5.56
C VAL A 484 -5.73 28.47 -4.87
N PRO A 485 -5.67 29.82 -4.94
CA PRO A 485 -6.67 30.68 -4.30
C PRO A 485 -8.05 30.62 -4.95
N THR A 486 -8.14 30.20 -6.22
CA THR A 486 -9.43 30.05 -6.94
C THR A 486 -10.17 28.78 -6.58
N LEU A 487 -9.51 27.84 -5.90
CA LEU A 487 -10.13 26.64 -5.34
C LEU A 487 -10.88 27.03 -4.05
N THR A 488 -12.13 27.44 -4.19
CA THR A 488 -12.97 28.04 -3.14
C THR A 488 -13.40 27.10 -2.01
N SER A 489 -13.07 25.80 -2.08
CA SER A 489 -13.35 24.86 -0.99
C SER A 489 -12.13 23.98 -0.72
N ARG A 490 -11.94 23.62 0.57
CA ARG A 490 -10.96 22.61 0.99
C ARG A 490 -11.42 21.25 0.46
N VAL A 491 -11.17 20.99 -0.82
CA VAL A 491 -11.46 19.70 -1.44
C VAL A 491 -10.24 18.82 -1.26
N VAL A 492 -10.42 17.69 -0.58
CA VAL A 492 -9.42 16.62 -0.61
C VAL A 492 -9.41 16.06 -2.02
N ALA A 493 -8.26 16.11 -2.70
CA ALA A 493 -8.15 15.52 -4.03
C ALA A 493 -8.39 14.01 -3.92
N PRO A 494 -9.33 13.39 -4.67
CA PRO A 494 -9.76 12.02 -4.41
C PRO A 494 -8.62 10.99 -4.48
N ILE A 495 -7.79 11.06 -5.52
CA ILE A 495 -6.68 10.11 -5.72
C ILE A 495 -5.56 10.35 -4.69
N PRO A 496 -4.97 11.54 -4.53
CA PRO A 496 -4.01 11.80 -3.44
C PRO A 496 -4.55 11.50 -2.04
N GLY A 497 -5.83 11.80 -1.78
CA GLY A 497 -6.49 11.49 -0.51
C GLY A 497 -6.60 9.98 -0.27
N TYR A 498 -6.95 9.21 -1.30
CA TYR A 498 -6.88 7.74 -1.25
C TYR A 498 -5.46 7.25 -0.97
N LEU A 499 -4.45 7.77 -1.68
CA LEU A 499 -3.05 7.36 -1.52
C LEU A 499 -2.50 7.68 -0.13
N VAL A 500 -2.78 8.86 0.43
CA VAL A 500 -2.46 9.20 1.83
C VAL A 500 -3.13 8.20 2.76
N THR A 501 -4.44 8.03 2.64
CA THR A 501 -5.20 7.16 3.55
C THR A 501 -4.60 5.76 3.54
N LYS A 502 -4.37 5.21 2.35
CA LYS A 502 -3.73 3.91 2.16
C LYS A 502 -2.34 3.87 2.80
N PHE A 503 -1.48 4.83 2.50
CA PHE A 503 -0.12 4.90 3.03
C PHE A 503 -0.09 4.95 4.57
N LEU A 504 -0.96 5.76 5.19
CA LEU A 504 -1.07 5.85 6.65
C LEU A 504 -1.50 4.50 7.24
N PHE A 505 -2.48 3.82 6.63
CA PHE A 505 -2.91 2.49 7.06
C PHE A 505 -1.79 1.46 6.91
N GLU A 506 -1.12 1.40 5.76
CA GLU A 506 -0.01 0.48 5.50
C GLU A 506 1.13 0.70 6.50
N THR A 507 1.52 1.94 6.75
CA THR A 507 2.62 2.29 7.65
C THR A 507 2.30 1.96 9.11
N CYS A 508 1.08 2.26 9.57
CA CYS A 508 0.60 1.85 10.90
C CYS A 508 0.65 0.32 11.04
N PHE A 509 0.15 -0.39 10.03
CA PHE A 509 0.05 -1.84 10.06
C PHE A 509 1.42 -2.52 10.02
N ILE A 510 2.33 -2.07 9.15
CA ILE A 510 3.70 -2.59 9.07
C ILE A 510 4.42 -2.37 10.39
N ALA A 511 4.34 -1.16 10.96
CA ALA A 511 4.96 -0.87 12.25
C ALA A 511 4.43 -1.82 13.33
N GLN A 512 3.12 -1.99 13.44
CA GLN A 512 2.51 -2.94 14.38
C GLN A 512 3.03 -4.37 14.18
N CYS A 513 3.07 -4.87 12.95
CA CYS A 513 3.59 -6.21 12.64
C CYS A 513 5.04 -6.39 13.10
N VAL A 514 5.90 -5.40 12.81
CA VAL A 514 7.32 -5.41 13.21
C VAL A 514 7.45 -5.35 14.74
N CYS A 515 6.65 -4.50 15.39
CA CYS A 515 6.62 -4.37 16.84
C CYS A 515 6.20 -5.68 17.51
N THR A 516 5.16 -6.33 17.01
CA THR A 516 4.67 -7.61 17.53
C THR A 516 5.71 -8.73 17.37
N CYS A 517 6.39 -8.81 16.23
CA CYS A 517 7.51 -9.74 16.05
C CYS A 517 8.65 -9.46 17.02
N THR A 518 9.01 -8.19 17.19
CA THR A 518 10.09 -7.75 18.09
C THR A 518 9.75 -8.09 19.54
N LEU A 519 8.51 -7.87 19.98
CA LEU A 519 8.05 -8.22 21.32
C LEU A 519 8.02 -9.73 21.53
N ALA A 520 7.66 -10.53 20.53
CA ALA A 520 7.71 -11.99 20.63
C ALA A 520 9.16 -12.48 20.83
N ILE A 521 10.11 -11.95 20.04
CA ILE A 521 11.54 -12.24 20.20
C ILE A 521 12.03 -11.79 21.58
N TRP A 522 11.70 -10.57 22.01
CA TRP A 522 12.12 -10.06 23.31
C TRP A 522 11.51 -10.86 24.48
N THR A 523 10.27 -11.33 24.33
CA THR A 523 9.64 -12.24 25.29
C THR A 523 10.44 -13.52 25.41
N LEU A 524 10.83 -14.13 24.29
CA LEU A 524 11.65 -15.34 24.28
C LEU A 524 12.99 -15.10 24.99
N TRP A 525 13.67 -13.99 24.71
CA TRP A 525 14.90 -13.59 25.40
C TRP A 525 14.71 -13.44 26.91
N LEU A 526 13.63 -12.77 27.34
CA LEU A 526 13.35 -12.59 28.77
C LEU A 526 13.02 -13.91 29.48
N LYS A 527 12.53 -14.93 28.76
CA LYS A 527 12.37 -16.28 29.33
C LYS A 527 13.72 -16.94 29.58
N PHE A 528 14.70 -16.75 28.70
CA PHE A 528 16.08 -17.19 28.96
C PHE A 528 16.70 -16.44 30.13
N ASP A 529 16.55 -15.11 30.20
CA ASP A 529 17.05 -14.31 31.33
C ASP A 529 16.43 -14.75 32.68
N ALA A 530 15.15 -15.12 32.68
CA ALA A 530 14.47 -15.59 33.88
C ALA A 530 15.10 -16.89 34.43
N ILE A 531 15.56 -17.78 33.55
CA ILE A 531 16.28 -19.01 33.95
C ILE A 531 17.57 -18.64 34.67
N ALA A 532 18.36 -17.73 34.08
CA ALA A 532 19.64 -17.31 34.65
C ALA A 532 19.50 -16.53 35.96
N LYS A 533 18.38 -15.82 36.15
CA LYS A 533 18.16 -14.95 37.31
C LYS A 533 17.45 -15.64 38.47
N ASP A 534 16.41 -16.41 38.17
CA ASP A 534 15.48 -16.95 39.17
C ASP A 534 15.57 -18.49 39.27
N GLY A 535 16.28 -19.15 38.34
CA GLY A 535 16.33 -20.61 38.23
C GLY A 535 15.06 -21.18 37.56
N LEU A 536 14.91 -22.51 37.61
CA LEU A 536 13.63 -23.16 37.33
C LEU A 536 12.86 -23.37 38.63
N HIS A 537 11.58 -23.03 38.64
CA HIS A 537 10.65 -23.27 39.76
C HIS A 537 9.67 -24.39 39.46
#